data_AF-A0A8S3ULV3-F1
#
_entry.id   AF-A0A8S3ULV3-F1
#
_cell.length_a   1.000
_cell.length_b   1.000
_cell.length_c   1.000
_cell.angle_alpha   90.00
_cell.angle_beta   90.00
_cell.angle_gamma   90.00
#
_symmetry.space_group_name_H-M   'P 1'
#
loop_
_entity.id
_entity.type
_entity.pdbx_description
1 polymer ?
#
loop_
_entity_poly.entity_id
_entity_poly.type
_entity_poly.pdbx_seq_one_letter_code
_entity_poly.pdbx_strand_id
1 'polypeptide(L)'
;MEDFSGFLCLFTFLCVLNFLSGVEIVNVESEVTKECYGTHVGFGMSGNQDDHYESLRRRFKDCTHVEGNLEITHVDKAINSSYDISFLSSIKVVTGYVLLGLLEVQTIPLINLRLIRADSTYNIMGEEYGLVVALTSEAGNDPKRVGLRELQLPSLLEISKGKVFFAQNPHLCYIDTIDWGSIVPDNEGPVKYGELAYSENCEKKCDTECEVDGVNRCWGESRFMCQTVRSSHCHSSCPGRCYDSYILGCCHPECAIGCYGPSDSDCEMCKYFQFGDRCVPSCPANARRLGQECIMP
;
A
#
# COMPACT_ATOMS: atom_id res chain seq x y z
N MET A 1 69.01 0.35 -26.94
CA MET A 1 68.35 1.39 -26.13
C MET A 1 67.96 2.46 -27.12
N GLU A 2 66.77 2.27 -27.70
CA GLU A 2 65.60 3.15 -27.52
C GLU A 2 65.56 4.08 -28.74
N ASP A 3 64.52 4.06 -29.57
CA ASP A 3 63.30 4.80 -29.25
C ASP A 3 62.01 4.03 -29.56
N PHE A 4 61.37 3.63 -28.47
CA PHE A 4 59.96 3.25 -28.35
C PHE A 4 59.11 4.54 -28.26
N SER A 5 58.83 5.21 -29.39
CA SER A 5 57.97 6.41 -29.39
C SER A 5 56.73 6.28 -30.30
N GLY A 6 56.70 5.32 -31.23
CA GLY A 6 55.60 5.19 -32.21
C GLY A 6 54.43 4.27 -31.83
N PHE A 7 54.59 3.39 -30.83
CA PHE A 7 53.60 2.34 -30.53
C PHE A 7 52.65 2.66 -29.37
N LEU A 8 52.96 3.68 -28.56
CA LEU A 8 52.13 4.05 -27.40
C LEU A 8 50.93 4.94 -27.77
N CYS A 9 50.95 5.59 -28.94
CA CYS A 9 49.94 6.59 -29.31
C CYS A 9 48.71 6.02 -30.06
N LEU A 10 48.80 4.79 -30.57
CA LEU A 10 47.68 4.11 -31.26
C LEU A 10 46.80 3.29 -30.30
N PHE A 11 47.35 2.85 -29.15
CA PHE A 11 46.57 2.19 -28.11
C PHE A 11 45.75 3.17 -27.25
N THR A 12 46.22 4.41 -27.10
CA THR A 12 45.48 5.45 -26.37
C THR A 12 44.28 6.01 -27.14
N PHE A 13 44.28 5.98 -28.48
CA PHE A 13 43.14 6.47 -29.26
C PHE A 13 41.98 5.45 -29.35
N LEU A 14 42.26 4.15 -29.23
CA LEU A 14 41.24 3.10 -29.19
C LEU A 14 40.68 2.83 -27.78
N CYS A 15 41.37 3.26 -26.72
CA CYS A 15 40.81 3.24 -25.36
C CYS A 15 39.85 4.40 -25.11
N VAL A 16 40.07 5.58 -25.71
CA VAL A 16 39.15 6.73 -25.53
C VAL A 16 37.85 6.56 -26.32
N LEU A 17 37.85 5.78 -27.40
CA LEU A 17 36.62 5.45 -28.15
C LEU A 17 35.82 4.28 -27.56
N ASN A 18 36.37 3.54 -26.59
CA ASN A 18 35.64 2.49 -25.85
C ASN A 18 35.19 2.93 -24.44
N PHE A 19 35.46 4.17 -24.01
CA PHE A 19 34.82 4.79 -22.84
C PHE A 19 33.51 5.52 -23.20
N LEU A 20 32.90 5.19 -24.34
CA LEU A 20 31.53 5.55 -24.71
C LEU A 20 30.55 4.38 -24.54
N SER A 21 30.98 3.27 -23.91
CA SER A 21 30.06 2.22 -23.49
C SER A 21 29.60 2.47 -22.06
N GLY A 22 28.31 2.79 -21.89
CA GLY A 22 27.63 2.54 -20.62
C GLY A 22 27.07 3.75 -19.89
N VAL A 23 26.74 4.86 -20.56
CA VAL A 23 25.56 5.59 -20.09
C VAL A 23 24.36 4.76 -20.54
N GLU A 24 23.99 3.76 -19.75
CA GLU A 24 22.60 3.35 -19.73
C GLU A 24 21.83 4.60 -19.31
N ILE A 25 21.20 5.25 -20.29
CA ILE A 25 20.05 6.06 -19.98
C ILE A 25 19.06 5.04 -19.42
N VAL A 26 19.10 4.85 -18.10
CA VAL A 26 17.96 4.33 -17.39
C VAL A 26 16.89 5.36 -17.71
N ASN A 27 16.07 5.06 -18.71
CA ASN A 27 14.76 5.66 -18.79
C ASN A 27 14.12 5.25 -17.48
N VAL A 28 14.24 6.12 -16.47
CA VAL A 28 13.33 6.15 -15.36
C VAL A 28 12.01 6.49 -16.03
N GLU A 29 11.31 5.46 -16.47
CA GLU A 29 9.92 5.55 -16.85
C GLU A 29 9.25 6.02 -15.57
N SER A 30 9.10 7.34 -15.43
CA SER A 30 8.43 7.94 -14.28
C SER A 30 7.07 7.28 -14.24
N GLU A 31 6.84 6.41 -13.25
CA GLU A 31 5.56 5.73 -13.12
C GLU A 31 4.47 6.81 -13.13
N VAL A 32 3.69 6.84 -14.21
CA VAL A 32 2.77 7.96 -14.44
C VAL A 32 1.75 7.94 -13.32
N THR A 33 1.83 8.93 -12.43
CA THR A 33 0.86 9.06 -11.34
C THR A 33 -0.49 9.42 -11.94
N LYS A 34 -1.47 8.54 -11.77
CA LYS A 34 -2.86 8.76 -12.17
C LYS A 34 -3.68 8.97 -10.90
N GLU A 35 -4.05 10.22 -10.69
CA GLU A 35 -4.89 10.64 -9.58
C GLU A 35 -6.37 10.35 -9.89
N CYS A 36 -7.10 9.82 -8.90
CA CYS A 36 -8.54 9.66 -8.96
C CYS A 36 -9.17 10.10 -7.64
N TYR A 37 -10.43 10.56 -7.70
CA TYR A 37 -11.16 10.97 -6.51
C TYR A 37 -11.95 9.80 -5.92
N GLY A 38 -11.78 9.59 -4.62
CA GLY A 38 -12.48 8.59 -3.83
C GLY A 38 -13.96 8.91 -3.60
N THR A 39 -14.56 8.16 -2.68
CA THR A 39 -15.98 8.29 -2.31
C THR A 39 -16.16 8.46 -0.80
N HIS A 40 -17.38 8.77 -0.37
CA HIS A 40 -17.74 8.96 1.04
C HIS A 40 -19.21 8.53 1.27
N VAL A 41 -19.56 7.34 0.76
CA VAL A 41 -20.91 6.77 0.88
C VAL A 41 -20.97 5.61 1.87
N GLY A 42 -19.83 5.16 2.40
CA GLY A 42 -19.72 4.00 3.28
C GLY A 42 -20.25 2.74 2.58
N PHE A 43 -21.21 2.07 3.21
CA PHE A 43 -21.91 0.92 2.62
C PHE A 43 -23.07 1.28 1.68
N GLY A 44 -23.26 2.57 1.38
CA GLY A 44 -24.29 3.04 0.45
C GLY A 44 -23.97 2.71 -1.01
N MET A 45 -25.00 2.50 -1.82
CA MET A 45 -24.92 2.30 -3.27
C MET A 45 -25.93 3.20 -3.98
N SER A 46 -25.59 3.67 -5.18
CA SER A 46 -26.50 4.38 -6.09
C SER A 46 -26.81 3.54 -7.32
N GLY A 47 -28.08 3.50 -7.74
CA GLY A 47 -28.50 2.72 -8.90
C GLY A 47 -28.62 1.23 -8.61
N ASN A 48 -28.53 0.40 -9.63
CA ASN A 48 -28.42 -1.05 -9.48
C ASN A 48 -26.95 -1.48 -9.34
N GLN A 49 -26.72 -2.78 -9.14
CA GLN A 49 -25.39 -3.31 -8.87
C GLN A 49 -24.43 -3.23 -10.07
N ASP A 50 -24.93 -3.38 -11.30
CA ASP A 50 -24.13 -3.23 -12.52
C ASP A 50 -23.69 -1.77 -12.71
N ASP A 51 -24.59 -0.81 -12.49
CA ASP A 51 -24.28 0.63 -12.55
C ASP A 51 -23.23 1.00 -11.50
N HIS A 52 -23.36 0.44 -10.29
CA HIS A 52 -22.40 0.66 -9.22
C HIS A 52 -21.02 0.08 -9.56
N TYR A 53 -20.96 -1.16 -10.02
CA TYR A 53 -19.71 -1.80 -10.46
C TYR A 53 -19.03 -1.00 -11.58
N GLU A 54 -19.76 -0.57 -12.61
CA GLU A 54 -19.19 0.23 -13.69
C GLU A 54 -18.72 1.61 -13.22
N SER A 55 -19.38 2.21 -12.22
CA SER A 55 -18.91 3.43 -11.57
C SER A 55 -17.58 3.22 -10.83
N LEU A 56 -17.46 2.15 -10.04
CA LEU A 56 -16.22 1.78 -9.35
C LEU A 56 -15.09 1.54 -10.35
N ARG A 57 -15.35 0.72 -11.37
CA ARG A 57 -14.39 0.37 -12.41
C ARG A 57 -13.94 1.61 -13.18
N ARG A 58 -14.87 2.46 -13.64
CA ARG A 58 -14.51 3.70 -14.37
C ARG A 58 -13.66 4.63 -13.51
N ARG A 59 -13.96 4.72 -12.21
CA ARG A 59 -13.28 5.61 -11.26
C ARG A 59 -11.85 5.17 -10.96
N PHE A 60 -11.66 3.89 -10.66
CA PHE A 60 -10.40 3.38 -10.12
C PHE A 60 -9.52 2.67 -11.15
N LYS A 61 -10.00 2.44 -12.38
CA LYS A 61 -9.19 1.84 -13.43
C LYS A 61 -7.94 2.65 -13.74
N ASP A 62 -6.78 1.98 -13.67
CA ASP A 62 -5.42 2.49 -13.79
C ASP A 62 -5.06 3.58 -12.76
N CYS A 63 -5.88 3.80 -11.73
CA CYS A 63 -5.60 4.79 -10.71
C CYS A 63 -4.45 4.31 -9.82
N THR A 64 -3.49 5.19 -9.55
CA THR A 64 -2.37 4.91 -8.64
C THR A 64 -2.46 5.69 -7.34
N HIS A 65 -3.17 6.81 -7.34
CA HIS A 65 -3.31 7.69 -6.19
C HIS A 65 -4.78 8.08 -5.98
N VAL A 66 -5.40 7.61 -4.90
CA VAL A 66 -6.79 7.92 -4.54
C VAL A 66 -6.81 9.11 -3.60
N GLU A 67 -7.36 10.23 -4.08
CA GLU A 67 -7.69 11.38 -3.24
C GLU A 67 -9.06 11.21 -2.58
N GLY A 68 -9.06 10.95 -1.28
CA GLY A 68 -10.22 10.59 -0.48
C GLY A 68 -10.22 9.11 -0.11
N ASN A 69 -11.41 8.55 0.12
CA ASN A 69 -11.54 7.17 0.59
C ASN A 69 -11.70 6.20 -0.57
N LEU A 70 -11.13 5.00 -0.41
CA LEU A 70 -11.36 3.87 -1.31
C LEU A 70 -12.46 3.00 -0.70
N GLU A 71 -13.68 3.12 -1.22
CA GLU A 71 -14.82 2.29 -0.81
C GLU A 71 -15.18 1.32 -1.92
N ILE A 72 -14.89 0.03 -1.73
CA ILE A 72 -15.26 -1.04 -2.65
C ILE A 72 -16.33 -1.88 -1.97
N THR A 73 -17.57 -1.70 -2.42
CA THR A 73 -18.75 -2.35 -1.84
C THR A 73 -19.67 -2.93 -2.90
N HIS A 74 -20.57 -3.82 -2.49
CA HIS A 74 -21.62 -4.42 -3.34
C HIS A 74 -21.11 -5.10 -4.63
N VAL A 75 -19.91 -5.68 -4.60
CA VAL A 75 -19.39 -6.47 -5.73
C VAL A 75 -19.62 -7.95 -5.48
N ASP A 76 -20.51 -8.55 -6.26
CA ASP A 76 -20.91 -9.95 -6.14
C ASP A 76 -20.71 -10.68 -7.47
N LYS A 77 -19.73 -11.58 -7.51
CA LYS A 77 -19.45 -12.39 -8.70
C LYS A 77 -20.42 -13.57 -8.89
N ALA A 78 -21.18 -13.95 -7.86
CA ALA A 78 -22.26 -14.92 -7.98
C ALA A 78 -23.46 -14.35 -8.73
N ILE A 79 -23.74 -13.04 -8.55
CA ILE A 79 -24.73 -12.31 -9.35
C ILE A 79 -24.23 -12.07 -10.77
N ASN A 80 -23.01 -11.52 -10.90
CA ASN A 80 -22.43 -11.23 -12.20
C ASN A 80 -20.95 -11.66 -12.26
N SER A 81 -20.69 -12.81 -12.89
CA SER A 81 -19.36 -13.37 -13.01
C SER A 81 -18.40 -12.55 -13.88
N SER A 82 -18.91 -11.58 -14.66
CA SER A 82 -18.09 -10.67 -15.45
C SER A 82 -17.41 -9.58 -14.62
N TYR A 83 -17.84 -9.36 -13.37
CA TYR A 83 -17.19 -8.40 -12.49
C TYR A 83 -15.73 -8.78 -12.27
N ASP A 84 -14.86 -7.86 -12.63
CA ASP A 84 -13.43 -7.94 -12.42
C ASP A 84 -12.96 -6.75 -11.57
N ILE A 85 -12.28 -7.04 -10.47
CA ILE A 85 -11.71 -6.06 -9.54
C ILE A 85 -10.18 -6.00 -9.64
N SER A 86 -9.58 -6.62 -10.66
CA SER A 86 -8.14 -6.54 -10.95
C SER A 86 -7.64 -5.11 -11.13
N PHE A 87 -8.51 -4.18 -11.52
CA PHE A 87 -8.19 -2.76 -11.66
C PHE A 87 -7.73 -2.09 -10.36
N LEU A 88 -8.01 -2.69 -9.20
CA LEU A 88 -7.52 -2.22 -7.90
C LEU A 88 -6.00 -2.38 -7.74
N SER A 89 -5.39 -3.29 -8.50
CA SER A 89 -3.97 -3.61 -8.38
C SER A 89 -3.06 -2.44 -8.70
N SER A 90 -3.49 -1.43 -9.45
CA SER A 90 -2.65 -0.25 -9.74
C SER A 90 -2.56 0.73 -8.58
N ILE A 91 -3.46 0.66 -7.60
CA ILE A 91 -3.55 1.64 -6.51
C ILE A 91 -2.34 1.49 -5.58
N LYS A 92 -1.66 2.60 -5.31
CA LYS A 92 -0.46 2.67 -4.45
C LYS A 92 -0.66 3.49 -3.20
N VAL A 93 -1.49 4.53 -3.26
CA VAL A 93 -1.73 5.45 -2.15
C VAL A 93 -3.23 5.74 -2.06
N VAL A 94 -3.75 5.72 -0.84
CA VAL A 94 -5.10 6.18 -0.51
C VAL A 94 -4.98 7.25 0.57
N THR A 95 -5.50 8.45 0.32
CA THR A 95 -5.35 9.56 1.26
C THR A 95 -6.33 9.54 2.43
N GLY A 96 -7.52 8.98 2.22
CA GLY A 96 -8.51 8.69 3.25
C GLY A 96 -8.38 7.27 3.81
N TYR A 97 -9.51 6.70 4.25
CA TYR A 97 -9.59 5.31 4.69
C TYR A 97 -9.86 4.36 3.52
N VAL A 98 -9.71 3.06 3.78
CA VAL A 98 -10.11 1.98 2.89
C VAL A 98 -11.27 1.21 3.52
N LEU A 99 -12.37 1.06 2.79
CA LEU A 99 -13.54 0.28 3.18
C LEU A 99 -13.81 -0.81 2.14
N LEU A 100 -13.78 -2.06 2.58
CA LEU A 100 -14.04 -3.24 1.77
C LEU A 100 -15.19 -4.00 2.42
N GLY A 101 -16.34 -4.11 1.75
CA GLY A 101 -17.42 -4.89 2.35
C GLY A 101 -18.70 -5.01 1.56
N LEU A 102 -19.58 -5.92 1.95
CA LEU A 102 -20.67 -6.40 1.10
C LEU A 102 -20.11 -6.96 -0.21
N LEU A 103 -19.11 -7.85 -0.08
CA LEU A 103 -18.36 -8.41 -1.21
C LEU A 103 -18.53 -9.92 -1.27
N GLU A 104 -18.77 -10.45 -2.48
CA GLU A 104 -18.75 -11.89 -2.77
C GLU A 104 -17.69 -12.18 -3.84
N VAL A 105 -16.42 -12.11 -3.41
CA VAL A 105 -15.21 -12.32 -4.21
C VAL A 105 -14.20 -13.12 -3.39
N GLN A 106 -13.33 -13.91 -4.01
CA GLN A 106 -12.31 -14.70 -3.28
C GLN A 106 -11.08 -13.90 -2.89
N THR A 107 -10.72 -12.89 -3.68
CA THR A 107 -9.45 -12.17 -3.55
C THR A 107 -9.66 -10.68 -3.79
N ILE A 108 -9.05 -9.82 -2.98
CA ILE A 108 -9.00 -8.37 -3.24
C ILE A 108 -7.55 -7.99 -3.59
N PRO A 109 -7.24 -7.66 -4.85
CA PRO A 109 -5.87 -7.51 -5.33
C PRO A 109 -5.37 -6.07 -5.16
N LEU A 110 -5.12 -5.63 -3.93
CA LEU A 110 -4.48 -4.32 -3.63
C LEU A 110 -2.95 -4.46 -3.54
N ILE A 111 -2.38 -5.22 -4.48
CA ILE A 111 -1.00 -5.72 -4.39
C ILE A 111 0.08 -4.63 -4.40
N ASN A 112 -0.22 -3.45 -4.95
CA ASN A 112 0.69 -2.32 -5.00
C ASN A 112 0.37 -1.23 -3.95
N LEU A 113 -0.67 -1.41 -3.12
CA LEU A 113 -1.06 -0.42 -2.12
C LEU A 113 0.03 -0.36 -1.05
N ARG A 114 0.68 0.80 -0.90
CA ARG A 114 1.80 1.03 0.03
C ARG A 114 1.42 1.82 1.27
N LEU A 115 0.56 2.82 1.08
CA LEU A 115 0.22 3.80 2.11
C LEU A 115 -1.29 4.06 2.15
N ILE A 116 -1.88 3.87 3.32
CA ILE A 116 -3.20 4.40 3.67
C ILE A 116 -2.97 5.53 4.67
N ARG A 117 -3.14 6.77 4.21
CA ARG A 117 -2.85 7.94 5.05
C ARG A 117 -3.93 8.18 6.11
N ALA A 118 -5.18 7.82 5.80
CA ALA A 118 -6.31 7.94 6.72
C ALA A 118 -6.46 9.36 7.31
N ASP A 119 -6.32 10.40 6.47
CA ASP A 119 -6.66 11.78 6.86
C ASP A 119 -8.10 11.87 7.37
N SER A 120 -9.00 11.22 6.64
CA SER A 120 -10.32 10.81 7.08
C SER A 120 -10.28 9.35 7.51
N THR A 121 -10.92 9.05 8.64
CA THR A 121 -11.07 7.72 9.20
C THR A 121 -12.54 7.30 9.16
N TYR A 122 -12.80 5.99 9.12
CA TYR A 122 -14.15 5.45 9.25
C TYR A 122 -14.47 5.25 10.73
N ASN A 123 -15.49 5.92 11.26
CA ASN A 123 -15.85 5.82 12.66
C ASN A 123 -16.86 4.69 12.90
N ILE A 124 -16.53 3.74 13.77
CA ILE A 124 -17.45 2.69 14.24
C ILE A 124 -17.52 2.77 15.75
N MET A 125 -18.70 3.14 16.27
CA MET A 125 -18.97 3.23 17.71
C MET A 125 -17.95 4.11 18.48
N GLY A 126 -17.49 5.20 17.87
CA GLY A 126 -16.54 6.13 18.49
C GLY A 126 -15.07 5.77 18.31
N GLU A 127 -14.76 4.62 17.71
CA GLU A 127 -13.38 4.28 17.32
C GLU A 127 -13.13 4.59 15.85
N GLU A 128 -11.93 5.07 15.55
CA GLU A 128 -11.50 5.50 14.21
C GLU A 128 -10.68 4.42 13.52
N TYR A 129 -11.02 4.12 12.26
CA TYR A 129 -10.37 3.08 11.47
C TYR A 129 -9.82 3.61 10.15
N GLY A 130 -8.58 3.24 9.83
CA GLY A 130 -7.95 3.51 8.54
C GLY A 130 -8.25 2.42 7.50
N LEU A 131 -8.51 1.19 7.95
CA LEU A 131 -8.92 0.06 7.12
C LEU A 131 -10.08 -0.69 7.78
N VAL A 132 -11.15 -0.90 7.02
CA VAL A 132 -12.33 -1.67 7.43
C VAL A 132 -12.61 -2.75 6.40
N VAL A 133 -12.63 -4.00 6.84
CA VAL A 133 -12.98 -5.16 6.02
C VAL A 133 -14.11 -5.92 6.70
N ALA A 134 -15.32 -5.83 6.14
CA ALA A 134 -16.46 -6.46 6.77
C ALA A 134 -17.51 -6.98 5.78
N LEU A 135 -18.28 -7.98 6.20
CA LEU A 135 -19.40 -8.51 5.42
C LEU A 135 -18.94 -9.03 4.04
N THR A 136 -17.87 -9.82 3.99
CA THR A 136 -17.30 -10.33 2.73
C THR A 136 -17.80 -11.74 2.38
N SER A 137 -19.05 -12.00 2.70
CA SER A 137 -19.85 -13.16 2.32
C SER A 137 -21.31 -12.81 2.58
N GLU A 138 -22.21 -13.19 1.69
CA GLU A 138 -23.64 -12.96 1.92
C GLU A 138 -24.14 -13.80 3.13
N ALA A 139 -24.98 -13.21 3.98
CA ALA A 139 -25.57 -13.88 5.13
C ALA A 139 -26.52 -15.01 4.67
N GLY A 140 -26.22 -16.27 4.99
CA GLY A 140 -27.06 -17.42 4.67
C GLY A 140 -26.28 -18.73 4.42
N ASN A 141 -27.00 -19.84 4.39
CA ASN A 141 -26.44 -21.20 4.43
C ASN A 141 -26.24 -21.83 3.03
N ASP A 142 -26.10 -21.04 1.96
CA ASP A 142 -25.90 -21.61 0.62
C ASP A 142 -24.46 -22.14 0.48
N PRO A 143 -24.26 -23.46 0.30
CA PRO A 143 -22.94 -24.07 0.16
C PRO A 143 -22.21 -23.66 -1.14
N LYS A 144 -22.87 -22.96 -2.07
CA LYS A 144 -22.25 -22.41 -3.28
C LYS A 144 -21.65 -21.01 -3.09
N ARG A 145 -21.91 -20.34 -1.97
CA ARG A 145 -21.43 -18.97 -1.73
C ARG A 145 -19.92 -18.91 -1.59
N VAL A 146 -19.36 -17.81 -2.09
CA VAL A 146 -17.92 -17.62 -2.22
C VAL A 146 -17.49 -16.40 -1.41
N GLY A 147 -16.96 -16.60 -0.22
CA GLY A 147 -16.43 -15.48 0.57
C GLY A 147 -14.98 -15.11 0.23
N LEU A 148 -14.59 -13.92 0.68
CA LEU A 148 -13.19 -13.45 0.65
C LEU A 148 -12.29 -14.44 1.38
N ARG A 149 -11.25 -14.90 0.70
CA ARG A 149 -10.20 -15.78 1.24
C ARG A 149 -8.89 -15.06 1.44
N GLU A 150 -8.49 -14.20 0.49
CA GLU A 150 -7.22 -13.47 0.55
C GLU A 150 -7.44 -11.97 0.38
N LEU A 151 -6.98 -11.19 1.36
CA LEU A 151 -6.81 -9.75 1.24
C LEU A 151 -5.35 -9.48 0.86
N GLN A 152 -5.09 -9.27 -0.43
CA GLN A 152 -3.73 -9.24 -0.96
C GLN A 152 -3.12 -7.83 -0.84
N LEU A 153 -2.35 -7.63 0.23
CA LEU A 153 -1.67 -6.37 0.57
C LEU A 153 -0.14 -6.50 0.78
N PRO A 154 0.60 -7.28 -0.05
CA PRO A 154 2.04 -7.51 0.17
C PRO A 154 2.90 -6.24 0.21
N SER A 155 2.48 -5.19 -0.50
CA SER A 155 3.19 -3.90 -0.53
C SER A 155 2.76 -2.92 0.55
N LEU A 156 1.75 -3.25 1.38
CA LEU A 156 1.24 -2.33 2.39
C LEU A 156 2.25 -2.22 3.52
N LEU A 157 2.83 -1.03 3.63
CA LEU A 157 3.85 -0.75 4.62
C LEU A 157 3.31 0.12 5.75
N GLU A 158 2.24 0.88 5.51
CA GLU A 158 1.72 1.74 6.55
C GLU A 158 0.24 2.15 6.43
N ILE A 159 -0.42 2.23 7.58
CA ILE A 159 -1.68 2.94 7.83
C ILE A 159 -1.40 4.06 8.84
N SER A 160 -1.33 5.32 8.41
CA SER A 160 -0.82 6.42 9.24
C SER A 160 -1.72 6.82 10.41
N LYS A 161 -3.02 6.48 10.35
CA LYS A 161 -4.00 6.86 11.38
C LYS A 161 -5.15 5.86 11.44
N GLY A 162 -5.67 5.68 12.65
CA GLY A 162 -6.79 4.78 12.91
C GLY A 162 -6.35 3.33 13.04
N LYS A 163 -7.25 2.50 13.57
CA LYS A 163 -7.06 1.05 13.70
C LYS A 163 -7.47 0.34 12.41
N VAL A 164 -7.27 -0.97 12.39
CA VAL A 164 -7.84 -1.89 11.40
C VAL A 164 -9.03 -2.63 11.99
N PHE A 165 -10.12 -2.78 11.25
CA PHE A 165 -11.31 -3.51 11.68
C PHE A 165 -11.64 -4.67 10.76
N PHE A 166 -11.85 -5.85 11.35
CA PHE A 166 -12.36 -7.04 10.64
C PHE A 166 -13.61 -7.56 11.34
N ALA A 167 -14.70 -7.80 10.61
CA ALA A 167 -15.90 -8.46 11.14
C ALA A 167 -16.71 -9.12 10.02
N GLN A 168 -17.33 -10.27 10.28
CA GLN A 168 -18.21 -10.95 9.33
C GLN A 168 -17.51 -11.33 8.00
N ASN A 169 -16.31 -11.89 8.10
CA ASN A 169 -15.50 -12.42 6.99
C ASN A 169 -15.22 -13.92 7.21
N PRO A 170 -16.23 -14.80 7.19
CA PRO A 170 -16.13 -16.19 7.66
C PRO A 170 -15.18 -17.08 6.84
N HIS A 171 -14.74 -16.63 5.66
CA HIS A 171 -13.83 -17.34 4.76
C HIS A 171 -12.43 -16.72 4.68
N LEU A 172 -12.20 -15.57 5.32
CA LEU A 172 -10.95 -14.82 5.20
C LEU A 172 -9.84 -15.56 5.93
N CYS A 173 -8.72 -15.78 5.25
CA CYS A 173 -7.55 -16.45 5.79
C CYS A 173 -6.38 -15.45 5.98
N TYR A 174 -5.30 -15.91 6.60
CA TYR A 174 -3.98 -15.27 6.68
C TYR A 174 -3.85 -13.98 7.50
N ILE A 175 -4.93 -13.20 7.71
CA ILE A 175 -4.84 -11.89 8.36
C ILE A 175 -4.33 -11.93 9.81
N ASP A 176 -4.43 -13.08 10.48
CA ASP A 176 -3.93 -13.31 11.83
C ASP A 176 -2.43 -13.63 11.87
N THR A 177 -1.82 -13.91 10.71
CA THR A 177 -0.37 -14.08 10.57
C THR A 177 0.36 -12.74 10.45
N ILE A 178 -0.36 -11.67 10.12
CA ILE A 178 0.21 -10.34 9.83
C ILE A 178 0.63 -9.64 11.11
N ASP A 179 1.84 -9.08 11.11
CA ASP A 179 2.29 -8.13 12.12
C ASP A 179 1.71 -6.75 11.85
N TRP A 180 0.50 -6.52 12.35
CA TRP A 180 -0.19 -5.24 12.27
C TRP A 180 0.52 -4.12 13.03
N GLY A 181 1.35 -4.44 14.04
CA GLY A 181 2.12 -3.45 14.78
C GLY A 181 3.18 -2.76 13.93
N SER A 182 3.72 -3.46 12.93
CA SER A 182 4.64 -2.87 11.95
C SER A 182 3.97 -1.99 10.89
N ILE A 183 2.64 -2.13 10.70
CA ILE A 183 1.87 -1.42 9.66
C ILE A 183 1.13 -0.21 10.25
N VAL A 184 0.64 -0.30 11.48
CA VAL A 184 -0.12 0.78 12.14
C VAL A 184 0.76 1.39 13.24
N PRO A 185 1.63 2.35 12.91
CA PRO A 185 2.53 2.96 13.88
C PRO A 185 1.76 3.62 15.02
N ASP A 186 2.36 3.61 16.21
CA ASP A 186 1.91 4.40 17.38
C ASP A 186 0.46 4.09 17.84
N ASN A 187 0.05 2.83 17.74
CA ASN A 187 -1.30 2.40 18.11
C ASN A 187 -1.29 1.15 19.02
N GLU A 188 -1.77 1.32 20.25
CA GLU A 188 -2.04 0.18 21.14
C GLU A 188 -3.28 -0.58 20.67
N GLY A 189 -3.08 -1.83 20.25
CA GLY A 189 -4.14 -2.63 19.63
C GLY A 189 -4.43 -2.17 18.20
N PRO A 190 -3.47 -2.34 17.27
CA PRO A 190 -3.56 -1.81 15.90
C PRO A 190 -4.70 -2.42 15.09
N VAL A 191 -5.22 -3.57 15.51
CA VAL A 191 -6.33 -4.28 14.87
C VAL A 191 -7.40 -4.64 15.90
N LYS A 192 -8.66 -4.54 15.49
CA LYS A 192 -9.83 -5.00 16.22
C LYS A 192 -10.55 -6.08 15.43
N TYR A 193 -10.61 -7.27 16.02
CA TYR A 193 -11.34 -8.41 15.48
C TYR A 193 -12.75 -8.45 16.11
N GLY A 194 -13.76 -8.26 15.28
CA GLY A 194 -15.17 -8.47 15.63
C GLY A 194 -15.60 -9.93 15.48
N GLU A 195 -16.91 -10.16 15.53
CA GLU A 195 -17.50 -11.48 15.30
C GLU A 195 -17.17 -11.98 13.89
N LEU A 196 -16.77 -13.26 13.77
CA LEU A 196 -16.41 -13.90 12.51
C LEU A 196 -15.41 -13.08 11.68
N ALA A 197 -14.45 -12.41 12.32
CA ALA A 197 -13.51 -11.51 11.67
C ALA A 197 -12.66 -12.17 10.57
N TYR A 198 -12.36 -13.46 10.74
CA TYR A 198 -11.64 -14.32 9.81
C TYR A 198 -11.98 -15.79 10.13
N SER A 199 -11.52 -16.70 9.27
CA SER A 199 -11.73 -18.13 9.44
C SER A 199 -10.55 -18.77 10.20
N GLU A 200 -10.86 -19.41 11.33
CA GLU A 200 -9.88 -20.19 12.09
C GLU A 200 -9.56 -21.54 11.41
N ASN A 201 -10.45 -22.02 10.54
CA ASN A 201 -10.34 -23.33 9.90
C ASN A 201 -9.60 -23.31 8.56
N CYS A 202 -8.93 -22.21 8.21
CA CYS A 202 -8.10 -22.17 7.01
C CYS A 202 -6.83 -23.01 7.18
N GLU A 203 -6.49 -23.81 6.17
CA GLU A 203 -5.15 -24.35 6.04
C GLU A 203 -4.22 -23.23 5.56
N LYS A 204 -3.60 -22.51 6.50
CA LYS A 204 -2.74 -21.35 6.22
C LYS A 204 -1.35 -21.81 5.80
N LYS A 205 -1.14 -21.95 4.50
CA LYS A 205 0.17 -22.28 3.92
C LYS A 205 0.81 -21.01 3.40
N CYS A 206 1.58 -20.31 4.24
CA CYS A 206 2.50 -19.30 3.71
C CYS A 206 3.63 -20.01 2.96
N ASP A 207 4.16 -19.36 1.93
CA ASP A 207 5.39 -19.81 1.29
C ASP A 207 6.55 -19.79 2.30
N THR A 208 7.49 -20.73 2.18
CA THR A 208 8.67 -20.82 3.04
C THR A 208 9.58 -19.59 2.96
N GLU A 209 9.53 -18.83 1.85
CA GLU A 209 10.27 -17.57 1.70
C GLU A 209 9.74 -16.47 2.64
N CYS A 210 8.52 -16.61 3.18
CA CYS A 210 7.92 -15.64 4.09
C CYS A 210 8.38 -15.79 5.55
N GLU A 211 9.18 -16.80 5.86
CA GLU A 211 9.63 -17.06 7.22
C GLU A 211 10.77 -16.11 7.60
N VAL A 212 10.52 -15.22 8.57
CA VAL A 212 11.53 -14.34 9.14
C VAL A 212 11.52 -14.52 10.65
N ASP A 213 12.68 -14.84 11.22
CA ASP A 213 12.88 -15.12 12.65
C ASP A 213 11.92 -16.21 13.20
N GLY A 214 11.66 -17.25 12.39
CA GLY A 214 10.78 -18.37 12.75
C GLY A 214 9.28 -18.04 12.74
N VAL A 215 8.90 -16.88 12.22
CA VAL A 215 7.50 -16.46 12.08
C VAL A 215 7.16 -16.26 10.61
N ASN A 216 6.21 -17.04 10.12
CA ASN A 216 5.66 -16.92 8.78
C ASN A 216 4.53 -15.88 8.76
N ARG A 217 4.67 -14.85 7.93
CA ARG A 217 3.67 -13.78 7.77
C ARG A 217 3.36 -13.58 6.31
N CYS A 218 2.11 -13.78 5.91
CA CYS A 218 1.71 -13.67 4.52
C CYS A 218 0.28 -13.18 4.36
N TRP A 219 -0.02 -12.59 3.21
CA TRP A 219 -1.33 -12.13 2.78
C TRP A 219 -2.10 -13.17 1.94
N GLY A 220 -1.48 -14.33 1.68
CA GLY A 220 -1.95 -15.38 0.77
C GLY A 220 -0.91 -16.49 0.60
N GLU A 221 -1.25 -17.53 -0.16
CA GLU A 221 -0.40 -18.73 -0.31
C GLU A 221 0.88 -18.50 -1.15
N SER A 222 0.81 -17.59 -2.11
CA SER A 222 1.90 -17.32 -3.06
C SER A 222 3.14 -16.71 -2.38
N ARG A 223 4.35 -17.07 -2.84
CA ARG A 223 5.61 -16.40 -2.43
C ARG A 223 5.63 -14.89 -2.57
N PHE A 224 4.80 -14.34 -3.46
CA PHE A 224 4.67 -12.89 -3.65
C PHE A 224 3.74 -12.23 -2.62
N MET A 225 3.20 -13.00 -1.67
CA MET A 225 2.30 -12.53 -0.63
C MET A 225 2.97 -12.43 0.74
N CYS A 226 4.30 -12.57 0.84
CA CYS A 226 4.99 -12.38 2.10
C CYS A 226 4.81 -10.94 2.62
N GLN A 227 4.60 -10.79 3.93
CA GLN A 227 4.59 -9.48 4.54
C GLN A 227 6.02 -8.92 4.57
N THR A 228 6.19 -7.70 4.07
CA THR A 228 7.44 -6.96 4.28
C THR A 228 7.41 -6.34 5.68
N VAL A 229 8.14 -6.94 6.62
CA VAL A 229 8.28 -6.40 7.99
C VAL A 229 9.50 -5.49 8.05
N ARG A 230 9.32 -4.28 8.58
CA ARG A 230 10.43 -3.37 8.86
C ARG A 230 10.72 -3.40 10.34
N SER A 231 11.82 -4.05 10.70
CA SER A 231 12.28 -4.09 12.07
C SER A 231 12.83 -2.72 12.47
N SER A 232 12.00 -1.91 13.12
CA SER A 232 12.50 -0.76 13.86
C SER A 232 11.78 -0.70 15.20
N HIS A 233 12.40 -1.30 16.23
CA HIS A 233 12.01 -1.04 17.61
C HIS A 233 12.38 0.40 17.94
N CYS A 234 11.45 1.31 17.66
CA CYS A 234 11.67 2.72 17.90
C CYS A 234 11.67 3.03 19.39
N HIS A 235 12.40 4.07 19.76
CA HIS A 235 12.25 4.66 21.08
C HIS A 235 10.79 5.01 21.33
N SER A 236 10.29 4.82 22.55
CA SER A 236 8.88 5.08 22.92
C SER A 236 8.41 6.53 22.76
N SER A 237 9.33 7.46 22.50
CA SER A 237 9.03 8.86 22.23
C SER A 237 8.88 9.18 20.75
N CYS A 238 9.25 8.25 19.86
CA CYS A 238 9.04 8.42 18.43
C CYS A 238 7.56 8.13 18.10
N PRO A 239 6.94 8.88 17.18
CA PRO A 239 5.59 8.60 16.68
C PRO A 239 5.62 7.42 15.69
N GLY A 240 6.08 6.26 16.18
CA GLY A 240 6.10 4.97 15.49
C GLY A 240 7.10 4.83 14.32
N ARG A 241 7.98 5.81 14.08
CA ARG A 241 8.95 5.78 12.97
C ARG A 241 10.34 6.17 13.43
N CYS A 242 11.33 5.42 12.97
CA CYS A 242 12.71 5.71 13.30
C CYS A 242 13.67 5.05 12.30
N TYR A 243 14.86 5.63 12.19
CA TYR A 243 16.02 5.04 11.51
C TYR A 243 17.00 4.39 12.51
N ASP A 244 16.79 4.61 13.82
CA ASP A 244 17.53 4.00 14.93
C ASP A 244 16.64 3.89 16.18
N SER A 245 16.93 2.94 17.06
CA SER A 245 16.21 2.66 18.31
C SER A 245 16.41 3.69 19.43
N TYR A 246 17.36 4.62 19.29
CA TYR A 246 17.60 5.69 20.27
C TYR A 246 16.62 6.86 20.12
N ILE A 247 16.48 7.69 21.16
CA ILE A 247 15.56 8.85 21.18
C ILE A 247 15.82 9.87 20.05
N LEU A 248 17.05 9.98 19.56
CA LEU A 248 17.41 10.87 18.44
C LEU A 248 17.20 10.21 17.07
N GLY A 249 16.83 8.92 17.06
CA GLY A 249 16.59 8.12 15.86
C GLY A 249 15.21 8.31 15.24
N CYS A 250 14.36 9.20 15.77
CA CYS A 250 13.01 9.41 15.24
C CYS A 250 13.05 10.08 13.85
N CYS A 251 12.13 9.65 12.98
CA CYS A 251 11.95 10.29 11.68
C CYS A 251 11.26 11.66 11.78
N HIS A 252 11.42 12.47 10.73
CA HIS A 252 10.66 13.70 10.60
C HIS A 252 9.14 13.42 10.50
N PRO A 253 8.25 14.25 11.08
CA PRO A 253 6.79 14.05 11.02
C PRO A 253 6.18 14.03 9.62
N GLU A 254 6.87 14.63 8.65
CA GLU A 254 6.48 14.64 7.22
C GLU A 254 6.87 13.35 6.49
N CYS A 255 7.58 12.42 7.15
CA CYS A 255 7.90 11.11 6.59
C CYS A 255 6.74 10.13 6.76
N ALA A 256 6.45 9.38 5.70
CA ALA A 256 5.72 8.13 5.73
C ALA A 256 6.68 6.95 5.54
N ILE A 257 6.22 5.77 5.93
CA ILE A 257 6.89 4.47 5.95
C ILE A 257 8.18 4.39 6.81
N GLY A 258 9.11 5.33 6.66
CA GLY A 258 10.40 5.34 7.33
C GLY A 258 11.27 6.50 6.86
N CYS A 259 12.52 6.52 7.33
CA CYS A 259 13.51 7.53 6.98
C CYS A 259 14.93 6.97 7.12
N TYR A 260 15.90 7.69 6.58
CA TYR A 260 17.33 7.41 6.69
C TYR A 260 18.06 8.43 7.60
N GLY A 261 17.31 9.36 8.20
CA GLY A 261 17.80 10.44 9.02
C GLY A 261 16.65 11.29 9.59
N PRO A 262 16.96 12.29 10.41
CA PRO A 262 15.96 13.07 11.12
C PRO A 262 15.33 14.21 10.30
N SER A 263 15.85 14.51 9.11
CA SER A 263 15.38 15.63 8.27
C SER A 263 14.15 15.27 7.45
N ASP A 264 13.40 16.28 7.02
CA ASP A 264 12.30 16.13 6.04
C ASP A 264 12.78 15.76 4.64
N SER A 265 14.08 15.81 4.40
CA SER A 265 14.76 15.34 3.18
C SER A 265 15.23 13.89 3.25
N ASP A 266 15.21 13.30 4.44
CA ASP A 266 15.72 11.94 4.66
C ASP A 266 14.59 10.90 4.65
N CYS A 267 13.37 11.30 4.31
CA CYS A 267 12.22 10.43 4.28
C CYS A 267 12.35 9.40 3.16
N GLU A 268 11.98 8.15 3.45
CA GLU A 268 11.85 7.16 2.39
C GLU A 268 10.64 7.44 1.48
N MET A 269 9.57 7.97 2.08
CA MET A 269 8.40 8.42 1.36
C MET A 269 7.82 9.66 2.04
N CYS A 270 7.39 10.64 1.28
CA CYS A 270 6.67 11.78 1.84
C CYS A 270 5.27 11.37 2.28
N LYS A 271 4.86 11.81 3.48
CA LYS A 271 3.52 11.57 4.00
C LYS A 271 2.46 12.33 3.21
N TYR A 272 2.75 13.59 2.87
CA TYR A 272 1.84 14.47 2.12
C TYR A 272 2.39 14.72 0.72
N PHE A 273 3.30 15.69 0.59
CA PHE A 273 3.85 16.07 -0.70
C PHE A 273 5.38 16.13 -0.69
N GLN A 274 5.99 15.90 -1.84
CA GLN A 274 7.40 16.09 -2.13
C GLN A 274 7.59 17.38 -2.93
N PHE A 275 8.45 18.27 -2.45
CA PHE A 275 8.87 19.47 -3.16
C PHE A 275 10.40 19.51 -3.24
N GLY A 276 10.92 19.18 -4.43
CA GLY A 276 12.35 18.93 -4.59
C GLY A 276 12.77 17.68 -3.82
N ASP A 277 13.74 17.83 -2.92
CA ASP A 277 14.26 16.78 -2.05
C ASP A 277 13.56 16.73 -0.68
N ARG A 278 12.60 17.60 -0.40
CA ARG A 278 11.97 17.73 0.92
C ARG A 278 10.51 17.28 0.93
N CYS A 279 10.09 16.67 2.02
CA CYS A 279 8.70 16.40 2.30
C CYS A 279 8.03 17.60 2.98
N VAL A 280 6.89 18.03 2.44
CA VAL A 280 6.16 19.21 2.90
C VAL A 280 4.68 18.89 3.12
N PRO A 281 4.03 19.53 4.11
CA PRO A 281 2.62 19.28 4.40
C PRO A 281 1.68 19.84 3.33
N SER A 282 2.16 20.81 2.54
CA SER A 282 1.41 21.42 1.43
C SER A 282 2.36 21.97 0.38
N CYS A 283 1.99 21.85 -0.90
CA CYS A 283 2.75 22.52 -1.95
C CYS A 283 2.78 24.05 -1.80
N PRO A 284 3.91 24.71 -2.11
CA PRO A 284 4.00 26.16 -2.21
C PRO A 284 2.94 26.74 -3.16
N ALA A 285 2.52 27.99 -2.93
CA ALA A 285 1.44 28.63 -3.69
C ALA A 285 1.71 28.75 -5.22
N ASN A 286 2.97 28.72 -5.62
CA ASN A 286 3.42 28.77 -7.00
C ASN A 286 3.68 27.39 -7.63
N ALA A 287 3.39 26.30 -6.92
CA ALA A 287 3.51 24.93 -7.42
C ALA A 287 2.12 24.28 -7.57
N ARG A 288 1.96 23.43 -8.58
CA ARG A 288 0.76 22.60 -8.76
C ARG A 288 0.98 21.21 -8.17
N ARG A 289 -0.10 20.53 -7.80
CA ARG A 289 -0.08 19.16 -7.26
C ARG A 289 -0.25 18.14 -8.38
N LEU A 290 0.46 17.03 -8.28
CA LEU A 290 0.21 15.82 -9.06
C LEU A 290 0.41 14.61 -8.13
N GLY A 291 -0.67 14.06 -7.60
CA GLY A 291 -0.58 13.11 -6.48
C GLY A 291 0.24 13.69 -5.32
N GLN A 292 1.34 13.03 -4.95
CA GLN A 292 2.23 13.50 -3.88
C GLN A 292 3.35 14.42 -4.35
N GLU A 293 3.39 14.87 -5.61
CA GLU A 293 4.45 15.76 -6.09
C GLU A 293 3.99 17.22 -6.21
N CYS A 294 4.87 18.14 -5.81
CA CYS A 294 4.74 19.57 -6.04
C CYS A 294 5.56 19.98 -7.26
N ILE A 295 4.89 20.30 -8.36
CA ILE A 295 5.52 20.61 -9.64
C ILE A 295 5.51 22.12 -9.85
N MET A 296 6.69 22.71 -10.05
CA MET A 296 6.84 24.10 -10.47
C MET A 296 6.39 24.27 -11.93
N PRO A 297 5.73 25.40 -12.27
CA PRO A 297 5.27 25.69 -13.62
C PRO A 297 6.40 25.90 -14.62
#